data_AF-A0A438VSX9-F1
#
_entry.id   AF-A0A438VSX9-F1
#
_cell.length_a   1.000
_cell.length_b   1.000
_cell.length_c   1.000
_cell.angle_alpha   90.00
_cell.angle_beta   90.00
_cell.angle_gamma   90.00
#
_symmetry.space_group_name_H-M   'P 1'
#
loop_
_entity.id
_entity.type
_entity.pdbx_description
1 polymer ?
#
loop_
_entity_poly.entity_id
_entity_poly.type
_entity_poly.pdbx_seq_one_letter_code
_entity_poly.pdbx_strand_id
1 'polypeptide(L)'
;SFESGVNFGHRPGKQGGYLPVPPTDTMMDIRTEIVKVLNQVGLETFVVHHEVAQAQGEVGVKFGDLVEAADNVQKLKYVVKMVAHLNGKTA
;
A
#
# COMPACT_ATOMS: atom_id res chain seq x y z
N SER A 1 -1.58 -12.36 -20.89
CA SER A 1 -1.41 -13.80 -20.58
C SER A 1 -0.25 -13.92 -19.61
N PHE A 2 -0.30 -14.86 -18.64
CA PHE A 2 0.88 -15.16 -17.83
C PHE A 2 1.91 -15.83 -18.75
N GLU A 3 3.12 -15.28 -18.84
CA GLU A 3 4.13 -15.66 -19.84
C GLU A 3 4.54 -17.15 -19.79
N SER A 4 4.28 -17.84 -18.67
CA SER A 4 4.62 -19.25 -18.45
C SER A 4 3.41 -20.20 -18.39
N GLY A 5 2.18 -19.72 -18.57
CA GLY A 5 0.97 -20.53 -18.43
C GLY A 5 0.62 -20.98 -16.99
N VAL A 6 1.38 -20.54 -15.98
CA VAL A 6 1.13 -20.86 -14.56
C VAL A 6 0.17 -19.82 -13.94
N ASN A 7 -0.74 -20.28 -13.08
CA ASN A 7 -1.65 -19.44 -12.30
C ASN A 7 -1.63 -19.88 -10.84
N PHE A 8 -1.15 -19.01 -9.94
CA PHE A 8 -1.03 -19.33 -8.51
C PHE A 8 -2.35 -19.28 -7.73
N GLY A 9 -3.48 -18.90 -8.35
CA GLY A 9 -4.75 -18.79 -7.62
C GLY A 9 -4.74 -17.64 -6.61
N HIS A 10 -5.26 -17.87 -5.41
CA HIS A 10 -5.22 -16.96 -4.24
C HIS A 10 -5.57 -15.50 -4.55
N ARG A 11 -6.75 -15.24 -5.13
CA ARG A 11 -7.23 -13.88 -5.41
C ARG A 11 -8.38 -13.51 -4.48
N PRO A 12 -8.39 -12.30 -3.90
CA PRO A 12 -9.57 -11.81 -3.22
C PRO A 12 -10.70 -11.62 -4.23
N GLY A 13 -11.92 -12.00 -3.82
CA GLY A 13 -13.13 -11.69 -4.57
C GLY A 13 -13.44 -10.19 -4.59
N LYS A 14 -14.51 -9.82 -5.29
CA LYS A 14 -15.05 -8.45 -5.20
C LYS A 14 -15.40 -8.16 -3.73
N GLN A 15 -14.90 -7.03 -3.21
CA GLN A 15 -15.07 -6.62 -1.80
C GLN A 15 -14.52 -7.63 -0.77
N GLY A 16 -13.59 -8.49 -1.17
CA GLY A 16 -13.00 -9.52 -0.31
C GLY A 16 -11.55 -9.27 0.11
N GLY A 17 -11.03 -8.06 -0.09
CA GLY A 17 -9.63 -7.70 0.21
C GLY A 17 -9.34 -7.40 1.68
N TYR A 18 -10.36 -7.33 2.53
CA TYR A 18 -10.23 -7.02 3.95
C TYR A 18 -10.35 -8.32 4.75
N LEU A 19 -9.35 -8.91 5.38
CA LEU A 19 -7.90 -8.68 5.48
C LEU A 19 -7.25 -10.07 5.36
N PRO A 20 -7.38 -10.77 4.21
CA PRO A 20 -6.84 -12.10 4.10
C PRO A 20 -5.31 -12.05 4.21
N VAL A 21 -4.73 -13.08 4.80
CA VAL A 21 -3.27 -13.22 4.89
C VAL A 21 -2.66 -13.56 3.53
N PRO A 22 -1.34 -13.40 3.33
CA PRO A 22 -0.64 -13.96 2.19
C PRO A 22 -0.89 -15.49 2.07
N PRO A 23 -0.97 -16.05 0.85
CA PRO A 23 -0.64 -15.42 -0.44
C PRO A 23 -1.78 -14.62 -1.10
N THR A 24 -2.98 -14.58 -0.51
CA THR A 24 -4.11 -13.81 -1.07
C THR A 24 -3.83 -12.31 -1.05
N ASP A 25 -3.23 -11.83 0.05
CA ASP A 25 -2.63 -10.50 0.08
C ASP A 25 -1.23 -10.54 -0.57
N THR A 26 -1.15 -10.00 -1.77
CA THR A 26 0.09 -9.92 -2.55
C THR A 26 0.90 -8.66 -2.28
N MET A 27 0.38 -7.75 -1.44
CA MET A 27 0.95 -6.42 -1.22
C MET A 27 1.51 -6.24 0.19
N MET A 28 1.63 -7.30 1.00
CA MET A 28 2.20 -7.24 2.35
C MET A 28 3.56 -6.55 2.37
N ASP A 29 4.51 -7.01 1.54
CA ASP A 29 5.87 -6.48 1.53
C ASP A 29 5.95 -5.04 0.98
N ILE A 30 5.27 -4.75 -0.13
CA ILE A 30 5.28 -3.41 -0.73
C ILE A 30 4.63 -2.37 0.20
N ARG A 31 3.58 -2.76 0.96
CA ARG A 31 2.98 -1.87 1.95
C ARG A 31 3.92 -1.60 3.11
N THR A 32 4.69 -2.58 3.58
CA THR A 32 5.73 -2.36 4.59
C THR A 32 6.87 -1.49 4.06
N GLU A 33 7.24 -1.62 2.78
CA GLU A 33 8.24 -0.75 2.14
C GLU A 33 7.76 0.71 2.12
N ILE A 34 6.51 0.96 1.73
CA ILE A 34 5.89 2.29 1.78
C ILE A 34 6.00 2.86 3.21
N VAL A 35 5.58 2.11 4.23
CA VAL A 35 5.66 2.56 5.63
C VAL A 35 7.08 2.94 6.04
N LYS A 36 8.08 2.13 5.68
CA LYS A 36 9.49 2.42 6.00
C LYS A 36 9.97 3.71 5.34
N VAL A 37 9.59 3.96 4.08
CA VAL A 37 9.96 5.20 3.39
C VAL A 37 9.21 6.41 3.94
N LEU A 38 7.93 6.27 4.33
CA LEU A 38 7.16 7.33 5.00
C LEU A 38 7.86 7.78 6.29
N ASN A 39 8.33 6.83 7.11
CA ASN A 39 9.09 7.14 8.32
C ASN A 39 10.42 7.86 8.00
N GLN A 40 11.11 7.49 6.91
CA GLN A 40 12.35 8.17 6.48
C GLN A 40 12.13 9.62 6.05
N VAL A 41 10.94 9.97 5.55
CA VAL A 41 10.59 11.34 5.13
C VAL A 41 9.79 12.11 6.20
N GLY A 42 9.75 11.58 7.42
CA GLY A 42 9.23 12.27 8.60
C GLY A 42 7.73 12.11 8.87
N LEU A 43 7.06 11.08 8.33
CA LEU A 43 5.68 10.74 8.70
C LEU A 43 5.68 9.62 9.74
N GLU A 44 4.99 9.80 10.87
CA GLU A 44 4.73 8.73 11.84
C GLU A 44 3.52 7.90 11.39
N THR A 45 3.70 6.58 11.25
CA THR A 45 2.65 5.64 10.83
C THR A 45 2.25 4.68 11.95
N PHE A 46 0.97 4.29 12.05
CA PHE A 46 0.49 3.37 13.09
C PHE A 46 -0.28 2.14 12.59
N VAL A 47 -0.86 2.18 11.39
CA VAL A 47 -1.52 1.02 10.78
C VAL A 47 -1.14 0.92 9.32
N VAL A 48 -1.07 -0.30 8.83
CA VAL A 48 -0.92 -0.60 7.41
C VAL A 48 -1.69 -1.87 7.11
N HIS A 49 -2.57 -1.83 6.12
CA HIS A 49 -3.38 -2.99 5.78
C HIS A 49 -3.85 -2.99 4.32
N HIS A 50 -4.27 -4.17 3.87
CA HIS A 50 -5.04 -4.30 2.63
C HIS A 50 -6.47 -3.80 2.89
N GLU A 51 -7.08 -3.21 1.88
CA GLU A 51 -8.44 -2.67 1.98
C GLU A 51 -9.45 -3.54 1.21
N VAL A 52 -10.72 -3.17 1.23
CA VAL A 52 -11.85 -4.00 0.75
C VAL A 52 -11.73 -4.38 -0.73
N ALA A 53 -11.27 -3.49 -1.61
CA ALA A 53 -11.13 -3.79 -3.05
C ALA A 53 -9.83 -4.56 -3.37
N GLN A 54 -9.78 -5.22 -4.53
CA GLN A 54 -8.85 -6.31 -4.85
C GLN A 54 -7.34 -5.99 -4.81
N ALA A 55 -6.95 -4.72 -4.93
CA ALA A 55 -5.57 -4.27 -4.84
C ALA A 55 -5.46 -2.96 -4.05
N GLN A 56 -6.40 -2.74 -3.12
CA GLN A 56 -6.48 -1.52 -2.33
C GLN A 56 -5.64 -1.69 -1.06
N GLY A 57 -5.05 -0.59 -0.58
CA GLY A 57 -4.36 -0.58 0.70
C GLY A 57 -4.47 0.79 1.34
N GLU A 58 -4.26 0.82 2.65
CA GLU A 58 -4.31 2.04 3.46
C GLU A 58 -3.17 2.05 4.47
N VAL A 59 -2.68 3.26 4.77
CA VAL A 59 -1.70 3.56 5.81
C VAL A 59 -2.26 4.66 6.69
N GLY A 60 -2.36 4.41 7.99
CA GLY A 60 -2.72 5.43 8.96
C GLY A 60 -1.50 6.27 9.33
N VAL A 61 -1.62 7.58 9.14
CA VAL A 61 -0.59 8.59 9.44
C VAL A 61 -1.07 9.43 10.62
N LYS A 62 -0.16 9.75 11.55
CA LYS A 62 -0.47 10.62 12.70
C LYS A 62 -1.01 11.98 12.25
N PHE A 63 -1.95 12.53 13.01
CA PHE A 63 -2.52 13.85 12.75
C PHE A 63 -1.48 14.96 12.94
N GLY A 64 -1.70 16.08 12.26
CA GLY A 64 -0.96 17.34 12.42
C GLY A 64 -1.92 18.52 12.40
N ASP A 65 -1.39 19.74 12.44
CA ASP A 65 -2.22 20.92 12.15
C ASP A 65 -2.69 20.95 10.68
N LEU A 66 -3.52 21.93 10.32
CA LEU A 66 -4.14 21.99 8.99
C LEU A 66 -3.12 21.99 7.85
N VAL A 67 -2.05 22.78 7.97
CA VAL A 67 -1.03 22.92 6.92
C VAL A 67 -0.12 21.69 6.94
N GLU A 68 0.34 21.27 8.12
CA GLU A 68 1.17 20.08 8.28
C GLU A 68 0.48 18.82 7.72
N ALA A 69 -0.80 18.63 8.01
CA ALA A 69 -1.58 17.51 7.49
C ALA A 69 -1.69 17.55 5.96
N ALA A 70 -1.90 18.73 5.37
CA ALA A 70 -1.94 18.90 3.92
C ALA A 70 -0.58 18.59 3.26
N ASP A 71 0.52 19.03 3.87
CA ASP A 71 1.87 18.71 3.42
C ASP A 71 2.14 17.20 3.49
N ASN A 72 1.72 16.56 4.57
CA ASN A 72 1.88 15.12 4.78
C ASN A 72 1.07 14.30 3.77
N VAL A 73 -0.10 14.77 3.34
CA VAL A 73 -0.86 14.14 2.24
C VAL A 73 -0.05 14.13 0.94
N GLN A 74 0.65 15.22 0.62
CA GLN A 74 1.47 15.31 -0.58
C GLN A 74 2.69 14.39 -0.52
N LYS A 75 3.36 14.33 0.65
CA LYS A 75 4.45 13.37 0.90
C LYS A 75 3.98 11.92 0.76
N LEU A 76 2.84 11.58 1.39
CA LEU A 76 2.25 10.25 1.33
C LEU A 76 2.00 9.81 -0.12
N LYS A 77 1.31 10.65 -0.92
CA LYS A 77 1.03 10.38 -2.33
C LYS A 77 2.31 10.19 -3.15
N TYR A 78 3.34 11.00 -2.90
CA TYR A 78 4.60 10.90 -3.62
C TYR A 78 5.30 9.57 -3.31
N VAL A 79 5.42 9.22 -2.03
CA VAL A 79 6.07 7.97 -1.59
C VAL A 79 5.35 6.74 -2.13
N VAL A 80 4.03 6.67 -2.01
CA VAL A 80 3.23 5.52 -2.52
C VAL A 80 3.48 5.31 -4.01
N LYS A 81 3.40 6.38 -4.82
CA LYS A 81 3.61 6.30 -6.27
C LYS A 81 5.05 5.92 -6.63
N MET A 82 6.05 6.43 -5.92
CA MET A 82 7.46 6.14 -6.22
C MET A 82 7.86 4.72 -5.81
N VAL A 83 7.40 4.22 -4.66
CA VAL A 83 7.65 2.83 -4.25
C VAL A 83 6.93 1.84 -5.16
N ALA A 84 5.69 2.16 -5.58
CA ALA A 84 4.99 1.38 -6.60
C ALA A 84 5.78 1.34 -7.91
N HIS A 85 6.27 2.48 -8.39
CA HIS A 85 7.06 2.57 -9.62
C HIS A 85 8.35 1.76 -9.54
N LEU A 86 9.10 1.85 -8.43
CA LEU A 86 10.34 1.09 -8.21
C LEU A 86 10.11 -0.43 -8.22
N ASN A 87 8.93 -0.89 -7.77
CA ASN A 87 8.52 -2.29 -7.78
C ASN A 87 7.80 -2.72 -9.09
N GLY A 88 7.89 -1.92 -10.15
CA GLY A 88 7.29 -2.22 -11.45
C GLY A 88 5.76 -2.19 -11.44
N LYS A 89 5.13 -1.38 -10.58
CA LYS A 89 3.68 -1.18 -10.46
C LYS A 89 3.30 0.28 -10.72
N THR A 90 2.00 0.55 -10.77
CA THR A 90 1.43 1.90 -10.83
C THR A 90 0.39 2.04 -9.72
N ALA A 91 0.37 3.18 -9.05
CA ALA A 91 -0.54 3.51 -7.96
C ALA A 91 -1.20 4.89 -8.19
#